data_AF-A8ZRK3-F1
#
_entry.id   AF-A8ZRK3-F1
#
_cell.length_a   1.000
_cell.length_b   1.000
_cell.length_c   1.000
_cell.angle_alpha   90.00
_cell.angle_beta   90.00
_cell.angle_gamma   90.00
#
_symmetry.space_group_name_H-M   'P 1'
#
loop_
_entity.id
_entity.type
_entity.pdbx_description
1 polymer ?
#
loop_
_entity_poly.entity_id
_entity_poly.type
_entity_poly.pdbx_seq_one_letter_code
_entity_poly.pdbx_strand_id
1 'polypeptide(L)'
;MSDKSNPFKGLAAPVNPELEAAVKPAPRKEKVILDGDVPVQLSVRVRKRVRRKLREDAEAAGLSIQAYLERLILQSDGEQEQA
;
A
#
# COMPACT_ATOMS: atom_id res chain seq x y z
N MET A 1 -50.69 -11.65 -19.37
CA MET A 1 -49.44 -11.91 -20.12
C MET A 1 -48.94 -10.56 -20.58
N SER A 2 -47.81 -10.07 -20.06
CA SER A 2 -47.26 -8.75 -20.44
C SER A 2 -45.94 -8.94 -21.20
N ASP A 3 -45.99 -8.62 -22.50
CA ASP A 3 -44.83 -8.53 -23.38
C ASP A 3 -43.91 -7.39 -22.91
N LYS A 4 -42.80 -7.78 -22.28
CA LYS A 4 -41.70 -6.86 -21.95
C LYS A 4 -40.76 -6.77 -23.17
N SER A 5 -41.12 -5.94 -24.16
CA SER A 5 -40.18 -5.54 -25.20
C SER A 5 -39.26 -4.43 -24.66
N ASN A 6 -37.94 -4.65 -24.71
CA ASN A 6 -36.96 -3.68 -24.26
C ASN A 6 -37.04 -2.40 -25.11
N PRO A 7 -37.17 -1.20 -24.51
CA PRO A 7 -37.34 0.05 -25.25
C PRO A 7 -36.07 0.53 -25.98
N PHE A 8 -34.94 -0.17 -25.79
CA PHE A 8 -33.64 0.18 -26.37
C PHE A 8 -33.20 -0.75 -27.50
N LYS A 9 -34.05 -1.72 -27.89
CA LYS A 9 -33.73 -2.68 -28.96
C LYS A 9 -33.83 -1.99 -30.33
N GLY A 10 -32.78 -1.28 -30.72
CA GLY A 10 -32.71 -0.53 -31.98
C GLY A 10 -31.95 0.79 -31.93
N LEU A 11 -31.51 1.24 -30.74
CA LEU A 11 -30.58 2.36 -30.62
C LEU A 11 -29.17 1.87 -30.95
N ALA A 12 -28.85 1.88 -32.25
CA ALA A 12 -27.48 1.77 -32.71
C ALA A 12 -26.69 2.95 -32.11
N ALA A 13 -25.84 2.66 -31.12
CA ALA A 13 -24.83 3.63 -30.70
C ALA A 13 -23.99 3.98 -31.94
N PRO A 14 -23.78 5.26 -32.28
CA PRO A 14 -22.88 5.61 -33.36
C PRO A 14 -21.47 5.15 -32.95
N VAL A 15 -21.04 4.02 -33.52
CA VAL A 15 -19.68 3.52 -33.39
C VAL A 15 -18.83 4.48 -34.19
N ASN A 16 -18.17 5.41 -33.49
CA ASN A 16 -17.24 6.35 -34.09
C ASN A 16 -15.99 5.56 -34.53
N PRO A 17 -15.71 5.40 -35.82
CA PRO A 17 -14.62 4.54 -36.31
C PRO A 17 -13.23 5.11 -35.99
N GLU A 18 -13.13 6.38 -35.59
CA GLU A 18 -11.85 6.99 -35.16
C GLU A 18 -11.37 6.49 -33.79
N LEU A 19 -12.26 5.92 -32.96
CA LEU A 19 -11.90 5.39 -31.63
C LEU A 19 -11.27 4.00 -31.69
N GLU A 20 -11.47 3.22 -32.77
CA GLU A 20 -10.85 1.89 -32.90
C GLU A 20 -9.38 1.97 -33.36
N ALA A 21 -9.01 2.97 -34.16
CA ALA A 21 -7.64 3.16 -34.61
C ALA A 21 -6.70 3.76 -33.54
N ALA A 22 -7.25 4.30 -32.45
CA ALA A 22 -6.51 4.86 -31.32
C ALA A 22 -6.37 3.89 -30.14
N VAL A 23 -6.77 2.62 -30.28
CA VAL A 23 -6.48 1.58 -29.27
C VAL A 23 -5.05 1.09 -29.48
N LYS A 24 -4.08 1.92 -29.11
CA LYS A 24 -2.78 1.39 -28.69
C LYS A 24 -3.08 0.34 -27.62
N PRO A 25 -2.57 -0.91 -27.73
CA PRO A 25 -2.75 -1.86 -26.65
C PRO A 25 -2.22 -1.20 -25.39
N ALA A 26 -3.11 -0.96 -24.42
CA ALA A 26 -2.71 -0.44 -23.12
C ALA A 26 -1.55 -1.32 -22.64
N PRO A 27 -0.38 -0.75 -22.31
CA PRO A 27 0.70 -1.55 -21.75
C PRO A 27 0.09 -2.27 -20.56
N ARG A 28 0.05 -3.60 -20.66
CA ARG A 28 -0.34 -4.45 -19.54
C ARG A 28 0.58 -4.01 -18.42
N LYS A 29 0.01 -3.37 -17.40
CA LYS A 29 0.74 -3.08 -16.17
C LYS A 29 1.02 -4.44 -15.56
N GLU A 30 2.14 -5.05 -15.97
CA GLU A 30 2.73 -6.15 -15.25
C GLU A 30 2.82 -5.68 -13.81
N LYS A 31 2.06 -6.34 -12.94
CA LYS A 31 2.19 -6.14 -11.50
C LYS A 31 3.55 -6.73 -11.14
N VAL A 32 4.59 -5.92 -11.25
CA VAL A 32 5.89 -6.22 -10.66
C VAL A 32 5.63 -6.29 -9.16
N ILE A 33 5.44 -7.50 -8.65
CA ILE A 33 5.54 -7.75 -7.22
C ILE A 33 7.04 -7.69 -6.97
N LEU A 34 7.50 -6.56 -6.41
CA LEU A 34 8.88 -6.41 -5.99
C LEU A 34 9.09 -7.41 -4.84
N ASP A 35 9.84 -8.48 -5.10
CA ASP A 35 10.45 -9.28 -4.04
C ASP A 35 11.48 -8.37 -3.35
N GLY A 36 11.03 -7.68 -2.31
CA GLY A 36 11.84 -6.75 -1.54
C GLY A 36 11.03 -6.20 -0.38
N ASP A 37 11.70 -6.02 0.77
CA ASP A 37 11.12 -5.35 1.94
C ASP A 37 10.54 -4.00 1.51
N VAL A 38 9.21 -3.91 1.46
CA VAL A 38 8.52 -2.66 1.20
C VAL A 38 8.57 -1.87 2.50
N PRO A 39 9.25 -0.70 2.55
CA PRO A 39 9.27 0.09 3.77
C PRO A 39 7.86 0.57 4.09
N VAL A 40 7.33 0.14 5.24
CA VAL A 40 6.00 0.55 5.72
C VAL A 40 6.16 1.64 6.78
N GLN A 41 5.48 2.76 6.58
CA GLN A 41 5.44 3.83 7.57
C GLN A 41 4.31 3.58 8.58
N LEU A 42 4.66 3.36 9.84
CA LEU A 42 3.70 3.16 10.93
C LEU A 42 3.65 4.37 11.86
N SER A 43 2.44 4.83 12.19
CA SER A 43 2.22 5.87 13.18
C SER A 43 1.73 5.26 14.49
N VAL A 44 2.55 5.35 15.53
CA VAL A 44 2.26 4.75 16.85
C VAL A 44 2.04 5.83 17.90
N ARG A 45 0.97 5.70 18.68
CA ARG A 45 0.72 6.56 19.84
C ARG A 45 1.29 5.91 21.10
N VAL A 46 2.20 6.60 21.77
CA VAL A 46 2.79 6.16 23.04
C VAL A 46 2.55 7.18 24.16
N ARG A 47 2.56 6.71 25.41
CA ARG A 47 2.43 7.57 26.58
C ARG A 47 3.62 8.54 26.67
N LYS A 48 3.40 9.77 27.15
CA LYS A 48 4.45 10.81 27.27
C LYS A 48 5.71 10.32 28.01
N ARG A 49 5.54 9.57 29.09
CA ARG A 49 6.66 8.98 29.86
C ARG A 49 7.52 8.02 29.03
N VAL A 50 6.88 7.21 28.17
CA VAL A 50 7.56 6.24 27.31
C VAL A 50 8.31 6.97 26.20
N ARG A 51 7.67 7.99 25.58
CA ARG A 51 8.33 8.84 24.59
C ARG A 51 9.58 9.54 25.13
N ARG A 52 9.51 10.03 26.38
CA ARG A 52 10.67 10.66 27.03
C ARG A 52 11.82 9.66 27.22
N LYS A 53 11.51 8.49 27.77
CA LYS A 53 12.51 7.43 27.96
C LYS A 53 13.14 7.00 26.63
N LEU A 54 12.34 6.73 25.60
CA LEU A 54 12.83 6.36 24.27
C LEU A 54 13.78 7.41 23.67
N ARG A 55 13.52 8.70 23.94
CA ARG A 55 14.40 9.77 23.49
C ARG A 55 15.73 9.76 24.23
N GLU A 56 15.70 9.62 25.56
CA GLU A 56 16.92 9.53 26.39
C GLU A 56 17.77 8.32 25.98
N ASP A 57 17.13 7.15 25.78
CA ASP A 57 17.81 5.91 25.36
C ASP A 57 18.41 6.05 23.93
N ALA A 58 17.67 6.67 23.00
CA ALA A 58 18.16 6.92 21.65
C ALA A 58 19.35 7.91 21.63
N GLU A 59 19.28 8.98 22.44
CA GLU A 59 20.38 9.94 22.60
C GLU A 59 21.63 9.27 23.19
N ALA A 60 21.48 8.39 24.19
CA ALA A 60 22.58 7.62 24.76
C ALA A 60 23.21 6.65 23.74
N ALA A 61 22.42 6.12 22.81
CA ALA A 61 22.90 5.27 21.72
C ALA A 61 23.49 6.06 20.52
N GLY A 62 23.38 7.40 20.52
CA GLY A 62 23.78 8.23 19.38
C GLY A 62 22.90 8.03 18.13
N LEU A 63 21.67 7.56 18.30
CA LEU A 63 20.74 7.23 17.22
C LEU A 63 19.55 8.20 17.18
N SER A 64 18.89 8.28 16.03
CA SER A 64 17.55 8.87 15.97
C SER A 64 16.55 7.97 16.71
N ILE A 65 15.47 8.57 17.24
CA ILE A 65 14.39 7.80 17.90
C ILE A 65 13.82 6.74 16.96
N GLN A 66 13.72 7.04 15.66
CA GLN A 66 13.23 6.10 14.66
C GLN A 66 14.18 4.91 14.51
N ALA A 67 15.48 5.15 14.28
CA ALA A 67 16.46 4.08 14.12
C ALA A 67 16.57 3.21 15.39
N TYR A 68 16.45 3.84 16.56
CA TYR A 68 16.42 3.12 17.83
C TYR A 68 15.18 2.21 17.95
N LEU A 69 13.99 2.69 17.55
CA LEU A 69 12.77 1.88 17.53
C LEU A 69 12.84 0.73 16.53
N GLU A 70 13.37 0.96 15.32
CA GLU A 70 13.58 -0.08 14.32
C GLU A 70 14.50 -1.18 14.86
N ARG A 71 15.59 -0.81 15.53
CA ARG A 71 16.47 -1.77 16.20
C ARG A 71 15.75 -2.60 17.26
N LEU A 72 14.90 -1.99 18.09
CA LEU A 72 14.14 -2.70 19.12
C LEU A 72 13.13 -3.68 18.53
N ILE A 73 12.48 -3.31 17.43
CA ILE A 73 11.53 -4.19 16.70
C ILE A 73 12.28 -5.41 16.17
N LEU A 74 13.38 -5.18 15.43
CA LEU A 74 14.19 -6.27 14.87
C LEU A 74 14.76 -7.21 15.96
N GLN A 75 15.14 -6.67 17.12
CA GLN A 75 15.58 -7.49 18.27
C GLN A 75 14.45 -8.36 18.81
N SER A 76 13.24 -7.79 18.94
CA SER A 76 12.07 -8.52 19.44
C SER A 76 11.62 -9.62 18.49
N ASP A 77 11.67 -9.36 17.18
CA ASP A 77 11.30 -10.34 16.16
C ASP A 77 12.27 -11.53 16.15
N GLY A 78 13.58 -11.28 16.29
CA GLY A 78 14.59 -12.33 16.39
C GLY A 78 14.49 -13.17 17.67
N GLU A 79 13.98 -12.61 18.77
CA GLU A 79 13.70 -13.34 20.01
C GLU A 79 12.46 -14.22 19.89
N GLN A 80 11.45 -13.82 19.10
CA GLN A 80 10.23 -14.62 18.89
C GLN A 80 10.43 -15.82 17.96
N GLU A 81 11.41 -15.79 17.06
CA GLU A 81 11.69 -16.91 16.15
C GLU A 81 12.48 -18.06 16.81
N GLN A 82 13.06 -17.83 18.00
CA GLN A 82 13.84 -18.83 18.76
C GLN A 82 13.10 -19.44 19.96
N ALA A 83 11.86 -19.02 20.24
CA ALA A 83 11.04 -19.49 21.37
C ALA A 83 9.93 -20.44 20.91
#